data_AF-A0A182T1I9-F1
#
_entry.id   AF-A0A182T1I9-F1
#
_cell.length_a   1.000
_cell.length_b   1.000
_cell.length_c   1.000
_cell.angle_alpha   90.00
_cell.angle_beta   90.00
_cell.angle_gamma   90.00
#
_symmetry.space_group_name_H-M   'P 1'
#
loop_
_entity.id
_entity.type
_entity.pdbx_description
1 polymer ?
#
loop_
_entity_poly.entity_id
_entity_poly.type
_entity_poly.pdbx_seq_one_letter_code
_entity_poly.pdbx_strand_id
1 'polypeptide(L)'
;TIHSKILSIIGDDALQVQVILFDLDATSDYNSDNMRIEVVMGCARIVFLNWFVTSVLAFLDNFQAAQQRIKDASAAAAEAAKNNVVEAYTQATRMKLNIKVKAPIIIIPVDSRSLKAVAMDFGHLSITNNFRDIPTENQHGPAVIDEMKIELKDMKLAKVEVSHVESSAESFSRYGSEDVSYGLVPDQGAVLSPTSFTLIMKRNLSSGWYRDHPDMDISGRLKAVELNFIATDYSVIMQILSKNMTEGQDEFKKPAKIEKSPTSPQGRDNLG
;
A
#
# COMPACT_ATOMS: atom_id res chain seq x y z
N THR A 1 15.05 11.87 -15.59
CA THR A 1 13.80 12.52 -15.11
C THR A 1 14.10 13.92 -14.64
N ILE A 2 13.21 14.89 -14.89
CA ILE A 2 13.28 16.23 -14.29
C ILE A 2 12.77 16.22 -12.84
N HIS A 3 12.03 15.19 -12.43
CA HIS A 3 11.54 15.02 -11.06
C HIS A 3 12.62 14.37 -10.19
N SER A 4 13.37 15.18 -9.44
CA SER A 4 14.44 14.71 -8.54
C SER A 4 13.94 14.18 -7.19
N LYS A 5 12.83 14.73 -6.68
CA LYS A 5 12.22 14.31 -5.40
C LYS A 5 11.02 13.39 -5.66
N ILE A 6 11.32 12.12 -5.93
CA ILE A 6 10.32 11.06 -6.21
C ILE A 6 9.53 10.70 -4.96
N LEU A 7 10.19 10.65 -3.80
CA LEU A 7 9.56 10.45 -2.50
C LEU A 7 10.02 11.58 -1.58
N SER A 8 9.07 12.27 -0.96
CA SER A 8 9.34 13.31 0.04
C SER A 8 8.25 13.31 1.10
N ILE A 9 8.58 13.72 2.31
CA ILE A 9 7.60 13.86 3.39
C ILE A 9 7.27 15.35 3.52
N ILE A 10 5.98 15.64 3.67
CA ILE A 10 5.50 17.00 3.90
C ILE A 10 5.15 17.16 5.38
N GLY A 11 5.80 18.12 6.03
CA GLY A 11 5.68 18.37 7.47
C GLY A 11 6.88 17.83 8.27
N ASP A 12 6.83 18.03 9.58
CA ASP A 12 7.97 17.79 10.47
C ASP A 12 8.12 16.31 10.89
N ASP A 13 7.01 15.59 11.08
CA ASP A 13 7.02 14.20 11.52
C ASP A 13 6.77 13.21 10.37
N ALA A 14 7.79 12.44 10.02
CA ALA A 14 7.74 11.41 9.01
C ALA A 14 6.84 10.23 9.41
N LEU A 15 7.11 9.66 10.57
CA LEU A 15 6.48 8.46 11.06
C LEU A 15 6.75 8.34 12.56
N GLN A 16 5.67 8.23 13.33
CA GLN A 16 5.69 7.88 14.74
C GLN A 16 4.95 6.56 14.91
N VAL A 17 5.62 5.56 15.48
CA VAL A 17 5.04 4.24 15.78
C VAL A 17 5.22 3.96 17.26
N GLN A 18 4.13 3.60 17.93
CA GLN A 18 4.15 3.06 19.28
C GLN A 18 3.67 1.61 19.23
N VAL A 19 4.48 0.70 19.78
CA VAL A 19 4.11 -0.71 19.94
C VAL A 19 4.14 -1.02 21.43
N ILE A 20 3.02 -1.48 21.95
CA ILE A 20 2.86 -1.91 23.34
C ILE A 20 2.52 -3.40 23.32
N LEU A 21 3.29 -4.20 24.04
CA LEU A 21 3.03 -5.63 24.25
C LEU A 21 2.49 -5.79 25.66
N PHE A 22 1.38 -6.51 25.82
CA PHE A 22 0.77 -6.73 27.11
C PHE A 22 1.12 -8.12 27.64
N ASP A 23 1.42 -8.17 28.94
CA ASP A 23 1.48 -9.42 29.68
C ASP A 23 0.05 -9.81 30.07
N LEU A 24 -0.52 -10.80 29.40
CA LEU A 24 -1.91 -11.20 29.60
C LEU A 24 -2.16 -11.77 30.99
N ASP A 25 -1.17 -12.41 31.61
CA ASP A 25 -1.32 -12.96 32.96
C ASP A 25 -1.52 -11.83 33.97
N ALA A 26 -0.80 -10.72 33.77
CA ALA A 26 -0.84 -9.55 34.65
C ALA A 26 -1.93 -8.52 34.31
N THR A 27 -2.53 -8.58 33.11
CA THR A 27 -3.47 -7.55 32.61
C THR A 27 -4.88 -8.07 32.30
N SER A 28 -5.13 -9.38 32.48
CA SER A 28 -6.40 -10.04 32.17
C SER A 28 -7.64 -9.46 32.89
N ASP A 29 -7.45 -8.74 33.99
CA ASP A 29 -8.53 -8.08 34.75
C ASP A 29 -9.09 -6.83 34.05
N TYR A 30 -8.33 -6.17 33.18
CA TYR A 30 -8.75 -4.97 32.45
C TYR A 30 -8.42 -4.94 30.95
N ASN A 31 -7.63 -5.88 30.44
CA ASN A 31 -7.18 -5.94 29.06
C ASN A 31 -7.16 -7.39 28.53
N SER A 32 -7.73 -7.58 27.34
CA SER A 32 -7.66 -8.85 26.61
C SER A 32 -6.68 -8.85 25.44
N ASP A 33 -6.11 -7.68 25.10
CA ASP A 33 -5.33 -7.51 23.88
C ASP A 33 -3.88 -7.96 24.10
N ASN A 34 -3.32 -8.74 23.15
CA ASN A 34 -1.92 -9.15 23.20
C ASN A 34 -0.97 -7.98 22.93
N MET A 35 -1.39 -7.07 22.04
CA MET A 35 -0.58 -5.94 21.62
C MET A 35 -1.43 -4.76 21.16
N ARG A 36 -0.88 -3.55 21.28
CA ARG A 36 -1.42 -2.32 20.71
C ARG A 36 -0.39 -1.66 19.83
N ILE A 37 -0.81 -1.32 18.60
CA ILE A 37 -0.01 -0.56 17.65
C ILE A 37 -0.72 0.75 17.35
N GLU A 38 0.00 1.83 17.60
CA GLU A 38 -0.39 3.18 17.19
C GLU A 38 0.57 3.68 16.13
N VAL A 39 0.01 4.20 15.04
CA VAL A 39 0.81 4.79 13.96
C VAL A 39 0.25 6.15 13.64
N VAL A 40 1.13 7.16 13.70
CA VAL A 40 0.88 8.49 13.16
C VAL A 40 1.93 8.73 12.10
N MET A 41 1.51 9.05 10.88
CA MET A 41 2.44 9.28 9.77
C MET A 41 2.10 10.60 9.08
N GLY A 42 3.15 11.39 8.82
CA GLY A 42 3.05 12.58 8.00
C GLY A 42 2.70 12.28 6.55
N CYS A 43 2.42 13.32 5.78
CA CYS A 43 1.98 13.17 4.40
C CYS A 43 3.15 12.78 3.50
N ALA A 44 3.15 11.56 2.99
CA ALA A 44 4.09 11.17 1.95
C ALA A 44 3.65 11.76 0.60
N ARG A 45 4.54 12.49 -0.06
CA ARG A 45 4.39 12.95 -1.44
C ARG A 45 5.20 12.04 -2.34
N ILE A 46 4.52 11.43 -3.30
CA ILE A 46 5.10 10.45 -4.22
C ILE A 46 4.90 10.97 -5.64
N VAL A 47 5.98 11.09 -6.41
CA VAL A 47 5.90 11.30 -7.86
C VAL A 47 5.99 9.94 -8.54
N PHE A 48 4.89 9.46 -9.09
CA PHE A 48 4.84 8.17 -9.76
C PHE A 48 5.41 8.26 -11.18
N LEU A 49 6.47 7.49 -11.43
CA LEU A 49 7.05 7.29 -12.76
C LEU A 49 7.20 5.79 -12.97
N ASN A 50 6.56 5.24 -14.00
CA ASN A 50 6.57 3.80 -14.25
C ASN A 50 7.99 3.25 -14.42
N TRP A 51 8.86 3.96 -15.15
CA TRP A 51 10.25 3.52 -15.35
C TRP A 51 10.98 3.37 -14.01
N PHE A 52 10.78 4.29 -13.07
CA PHE A 52 11.41 4.24 -11.75
C PHE A 52 10.89 3.05 -10.94
N VAL A 53 9.58 2.85 -10.89
CA VAL A 53 8.97 1.71 -10.19
C VAL A 53 9.47 0.40 -10.79
N THR A 54 9.47 0.29 -12.12
CA THR A 54 9.98 -0.88 -12.84
C THR A 54 11.47 -1.11 -12.57
N SER A 55 12.28 -0.04 -12.52
CA SER A 55 13.71 -0.13 -12.18
C SER A 55 13.94 -0.66 -10.77
N VAL A 56 13.17 -0.17 -9.78
CA VAL A 56 13.26 -0.64 -8.39
C VAL A 56 12.84 -2.11 -8.30
N LEU A 57 11.75 -2.50 -8.96
CA LEU A 57 11.31 -3.90 -9.01
C LEU A 57 12.37 -4.80 -9.68
N ALA A 58 12.95 -4.38 -10.81
CA ALA A 58 14.02 -5.10 -11.49
C ALA A 58 15.29 -5.21 -10.63
N PHE A 59 15.62 -4.17 -9.86
CA PHE A 59 16.72 -4.21 -8.89
C PHE A 59 16.43 -5.22 -7.78
N LEU A 60 15.23 -5.21 -7.19
CA LEU A 60 14.82 -6.14 -6.14
C LEU A 60 14.80 -7.60 -6.63
N ASP A 61 14.41 -7.83 -7.88
CA ASP A 61 14.46 -9.13 -8.54
C ASP A 61 15.88 -9.75 -8.50
N ASN A 62 16.94 -8.93 -8.57
CA ASN A 62 18.33 -9.44 -8.50
C ASN A 62 18.69 -10.05 -7.14
N PHE A 63 17.95 -9.72 -6.08
CA PHE A 63 18.15 -10.27 -4.74
C PHE A 63 17.37 -11.56 -4.49
N GLN A 64 16.54 -12.01 -5.44
CA GLN A 64 15.78 -13.25 -5.31
C GLN A 64 16.68 -14.48 -5.15
N ALA A 65 17.85 -14.52 -5.81
CA ALA A 65 18.79 -15.63 -5.67
C ALA A 65 19.44 -15.68 -4.27
N ALA A 66 19.74 -14.52 -3.67
CA ALA A 66 20.25 -14.45 -2.30
C ALA A 66 19.15 -14.79 -1.28
N GLN A 67 17.92 -14.28 -1.49
CA GLN A 67 16.75 -14.67 -0.70
C GLN A 67 16.47 -16.16 -0.77
N GLN A 68 16.61 -16.78 -1.95
CA GLN A 68 16.38 -18.21 -2.09
C GLN A 68 17.41 -19.03 -1.32
N ARG A 69 18.70 -18.68 -1.40
CA ARG A 69 19.74 -19.36 -0.60
C ARG A 69 19.56 -19.16 0.91
N ILE A 70 19.14 -17.97 1.34
CA ILE A 70 18.81 -17.71 2.75
C ILE A 70 17.58 -18.54 3.15
N LYS A 71 16.53 -18.59 2.32
CA LYS A 71 15.35 -19.43 2.55
C LYS A 71 15.73 -20.89 2.69
N ASP A 72 16.52 -21.43 1.76
CA ASP A 72 16.95 -22.83 1.77
C ASP A 72 17.82 -23.15 3.00
N ALA A 73 18.74 -22.25 3.38
CA ALA A 73 19.56 -22.40 4.59
C ALA A 73 18.75 -22.24 5.89
N SER A 74 17.74 -21.37 5.87
CA SER A 74 16.83 -21.14 7.00
C SER A 74 15.72 -22.19 7.12
N ALA A 75 15.50 -23.00 6.09
CA ALA A 75 14.42 -24.00 6.07
C ALA A 75 14.56 -25.02 7.22
N ALA A 76 15.79 -25.41 7.58
CA ALA A 76 16.04 -26.30 8.72
C ALA A 76 15.73 -25.63 10.08
N ALA A 77 16.01 -24.34 10.23
CA ALA A 77 15.66 -23.56 11.42
C ALA A 77 14.16 -23.22 11.46
N ALA A 78 13.54 -22.98 10.30
CA ALA A 78 12.12 -22.74 10.14
C ALA A 78 11.29 -24.00 10.39
N GLU A 79 11.72 -25.19 9.97
CA GLU A 79 11.09 -26.48 10.31
C GLU A 79 11.13 -26.74 11.82
N ALA A 80 12.27 -26.45 12.48
CA ALA A 80 12.39 -26.54 13.94
C ALA A 80 11.51 -25.51 14.68
N ALA A 81 11.35 -24.30 14.13
CA ALA A 81 10.48 -23.26 14.67
C ALA A 81 8.99 -23.48 14.33
N LYS A 82 8.65 -24.17 13.23
CA LYS A 82 7.27 -24.39 12.77
C LYS A 82 6.45 -25.15 13.80
N ASN A 83 7.06 -26.08 14.52
CA ASN A 83 6.40 -26.80 15.62
C ASN A 83 6.05 -25.88 16.80
N ASN A 84 6.90 -24.89 17.12
CA ASN A 84 6.61 -23.89 18.17
C ASN A 84 5.70 -22.75 17.69
N VAL A 85 5.71 -22.44 16.39
CA VAL A 85 4.94 -21.34 15.79
C VAL A 85 3.49 -21.76 15.54
N VAL A 86 3.22 -23.04 15.24
CA VAL A 86 1.85 -23.56 15.13
C VAL A 86 1.10 -23.47 16.48
N GLU A 87 1.78 -23.65 17.61
CA GLU A 87 1.20 -23.43 18.95
C GLU A 87 0.99 -21.94 19.30
N ALA A 88 1.81 -21.03 18.74
CA ALA A 88 1.61 -19.58 18.90
C ALA A 88 0.44 -19.03 18.07
N TYR A 89 0.15 -19.63 16.90
CA TYR A 89 -0.99 -19.25 16.06
C TYR A 89 -2.33 -19.88 16.50
N THR A 90 -2.32 -20.83 17.42
CA THR A 90 -3.56 -21.39 18.00
C THR A 90 -4.29 -20.44 18.94
N GLN A 91 -3.64 -19.36 19.40
CA GLN A 91 -4.31 -18.31 20.15
C GLN A 91 -4.71 -17.16 19.23
N ALA A 92 -5.97 -16.74 19.30
CA ALA A 92 -6.54 -15.61 18.58
C ALA A 92 -5.82 -14.32 18.99
N THR A 93 -4.67 -14.05 18.39
CA THR A 93 -3.82 -12.91 18.74
C THR A 93 -4.58 -11.60 18.50
N ARG A 94 -4.91 -10.92 19.60
CA ARG A 94 -5.61 -9.64 19.62
C ARG A 94 -4.62 -8.50 19.47
N MET A 95 -4.52 -8.01 18.24
CA MET A 95 -3.71 -6.86 17.88
C MET A 95 -4.57 -5.60 17.73
N LYS A 96 -4.55 -4.73 18.74
CA LYS A 96 -5.27 -3.46 18.72
C LYS A 96 -4.56 -2.47 17.80
N LEU A 97 -5.28 -1.89 16.85
CA LEU A 97 -4.79 -0.96 15.84
C LEU A 97 -5.44 0.41 16.03
N ASN A 98 -4.62 1.45 16.04
CA ASN A 98 -5.04 2.85 15.96
C ASN A 98 -4.08 3.59 15.03
N ILE A 99 -4.38 3.52 13.73
CA ILE A 99 -3.54 4.06 12.67
C ILE A 99 -4.22 5.31 12.13
N LYS A 100 -3.52 6.44 12.15
CA LYS A 100 -3.96 7.71 11.58
C LYS A 100 -2.85 8.25 10.70
N VAL A 101 -3.08 8.23 9.40
CA VAL A 101 -2.10 8.64 8.40
C VAL A 101 -2.71 9.78 7.61
N LYS A 102 -1.98 10.89 7.49
CA LYS A 102 -2.26 11.83 6.39
C LYS A 102 -1.88 11.09 5.12
N ALA A 103 -2.90 10.61 4.41
CA ALA A 103 -2.75 9.65 3.33
C ALA A 103 -1.86 10.26 2.25
N PRO A 104 -1.11 9.42 1.49
CA PRO A 104 -0.13 9.94 0.56
C PRO A 104 -0.79 10.82 -0.51
N ILE A 105 -0.02 11.76 -1.05
CA ILE A 105 -0.36 12.47 -2.27
C ILE A 105 0.47 11.84 -3.39
N ILE A 106 -0.21 11.23 -4.36
CA ILE A 106 0.43 10.66 -5.54
C ILE A 106 0.29 11.63 -6.70
N ILE A 107 1.42 12.07 -7.23
CA ILE A 107 1.53 12.94 -8.39
C ILE A 107 1.96 12.08 -9.57
N ILE A 108 1.16 12.05 -10.62
CA ILE A 108 1.42 11.27 -11.82
C ILE A 108 1.66 12.24 -12.99
N PRO A 109 2.92 12.58 -13.31
CA PRO A 109 3.25 13.41 -14.46
C PRO A 109 2.98 12.68 -15.77
N VAL A 110 2.78 13.44 -16.85
CA VAL A 110 2.58 12.90 -18.21
C VAL A 110 3.73 11.99 -18.63
N ASP A 111 4.97 12.33 -18.28
CA ASP A 111 6.18 11.54 -18.48
C ASP A 111 7.30 12.12 -17.59
N SER A 112 8.47 11.48 -17.57
CA SER A 112 9.61 11.94 -16.75
C SER A 112 10.21 13.31 -17.12
N ARG A 113 9.70 13.97 -18.16
CA ARG A 113 10.18 15.27 -18.68
C ARG A 113 9.07 16.33 -18.69
N SER A 114 7.88 16.04 -18.17
CA SER A 114 6.72 16.93 -18.20
C SER A 114 6.32 17.38 -16.80
N LEU A 115 6.01 18.67 -16.65
CA LEU A 115 5.46 19.22 -15.40
C LEU A 115 3.95 19.02 -15.28
N LYS A 116 3.27 18.77 -16.40
CA LYS A 116 1.83 18.49 -16.39
C LYS A 116 1.59 17.15 -15.75
N ALA A 117 0.74 17.13 -14.74
CA ALA A 117 0.46 15.93 -13.96
C ALA A 117 -0.99 15.87 -13.51
N VAL A 118 -1.37 14.70 -13.00
CA VAL A 118 -2.56 14.52 -12.19
C VAL A 118 -2.11 14.25 -10.76
N ALA A 119 -2.64 15.00 -9.79
CA ALA A 119 -2.43 14.73 -8.38
C ALA A 119 -3.66 14.05 -7.79
N MET A 120 -3.42 12.93 -7.13
CA MET A 120 -4.39 12.23 -6.31
C MET A 120 -4.00 12.42 -4.84
N ASP A 121 -4.78 13.22 -4.14
CA ASP A 121 -4.68 13.40 -2.70
C ASP A 121 -5.64 12.40 -2.05
N PHE A 122 -5.11 11.42 -1.32
CA PHE A 122 -5.93 10.44 -0.63
C PHE A 122 -6.51 10.98 0.70
N GLY A 123 -6.18 12.22 1.08
CA GLY A 123 -6.68 12.90 2.25
C GLY A 123 -6.22 12.24 3.55
N HIS A 124 -7.13 11.59 4.28
CA HIS A 124 -6.83 11.00 5.59
C HIS A 124 -7.24 9.53 5.65
N LEU A 125 -6.27 8.66 5.93
CA LEU A 125 -6.48 7.24 6.17
C LEU A 125 -6.53 7.00 7.68
N SER A 126 -7.62 6.42 8.15
CA SER A 126 -7.71 5.92 9.52
C SER A 126 -8.09 4.45 9.55
N ILE A 127 -7.34 3.65 10.30
CA ILE A 127 -7.63 2.24 10.55
C ILE A 127 -7.73 2.06 12.05
N THR A 128 -8.88 1.55 12.49
CA THR A 128 -9.13 1.19 13.89
C THR A 128 -9.79 -0.16 13.94
N ASN A 129 -9.59 -0.90 15.02
CA ASN A 129 -10.30 -2.16 15.20
C ASN A 129 -10.79 -2.36 16.64
N ASN A 130 -11.77 -3.25 16.78
CA ASN A 130 -12.25 -3.74 18.06
C ASN A 130 -12.45 -5.25 17.97
N PHE A 131 -12.24 -5.94 19.09
CA PHE A 131 -12.52 -7.35 19.20
C PHE A 131 -13.91 -7.57 19.75
N ARG A 132 -14.59 -8.57 19.21
CA ARG A 132 -15.89 -9.03 19.69
C ARG A 132 -15.81 -10.51 20.00
N ASP A 133 -16.17 -10.84 21.23
CA ASP A 133 -16.30 -12.22 21.67
C ASP A 133 -17.71 -12.72 21.41
N ILE A 134 -17.79 -13.83 20.67
CA ILE A 134 -19.03 -14.56 20.42
C ILE A 134 -19.07 -15.72 21.42
N PRO A 135 -20.03 -15.76 22.35
CA PRO A 135 -20.22 -16.89 23.23
C PRO A 135 -20.44 -18.15 22.41
N THR A 136 -19.71 -19.22 22.71
CA THR A 136 -19.92 -20.53 22.11
C THR A 136 -20.09 -21.57 23.21
N GLU A 137 -20.86 -22.62 22.94
CA GLU A 137 -21.05 -23.74 23.88
C GLU A 137 -19.88 -24.75 23.86
N ASN A 138 -18.81 -24.44 23.11
CA ASN A 138 -17.71 -25.35 22.84
C ASN A 138 -16.58 -25.24 23.89
N GLN A 139 -15.73 -26.26 23.96
CA GLN A 139 -14.58 -26.35 24.89
C GLN A 139 -13.49 -25.30 24.61
N HIS A 140 -13.51 -24.63 23.45
CA HIS A 140 -12.49 -23.67 23.02
C HIS A 140 -12.73 -22.23 23.50
N GLY A 141 -13.76 -21.99 24.31
CA GLY A 141 -14.11 -20.66 24.80
C GLY A 141 -14.85 -19.80 23.76
N PRO A 142 -14.95 -18.47 23.96
CA PRO A 142 -15.61 -17.60 23.00
C PRO A 142 -14.81 -17.50 21.69
N ALA A 143 -15.52 -17.45 20.57
CA ALA A 143 -14.91 -17.17 19.27
C ALA A 143 -14.63 -15.67 19.15
N VAL A 144 -13.45 -15.31 18.66
CA VAL A 144 -13.00 -13.91 18.61
C VAL A 144 -13.09 -13.37 17.19
N ILE A 145 -13.89 -12.33 16.99
CA ILE A 145 -13.98 -11.60 15.73
C ILE A 145 -13.29 -10.25 15.87
N ASP A 146 -12.37 -9.96 14.94
CA ASP A 146 -11.70 -8.68 14.80
C ASP A 146 -12.48 -7.81 13.81
N GLU A 147 -13.14 -6.77 14.31
CA GLU A 147 -13.91 -5.82 13.51
C GLU A 147 -13.07 -4.57 13.24
N MET A 148 -12.53 -4.48 12.04
CA MET A 148 -11.73 -3.37 11.53
C MET A 148 -12.61 -2.37 10.77
N LYS A 149 -12.43 -1.09 11.10
CA LYS A 149 -12.97 0.06 10.37
C LYS A 149 -11.82 0.80 9.70
N ILE A 150 -11.87 0.84 8.37
CA ILE A 150 -10.93 1.54 7.51
C ILE A 150 -11.68 2.71 6.87
N GLU A 151 -11.22 3.93 7.07
CA GLU A 151 -11.82 5.12 6.47
C GLU A 151 -10.77 5.86 5.65
N LEU A 152 -11.16 6.26 4.44
CA LEU A 152 -10.44 7.26 3.67
C LEU A 152 -11.34 8.48 3.51
N LYS A 153 -10.88 9.64 3.96
CA LYS A 153 -11.63 10.90 3.93
C LYS A 153 -10.97 11.92 3.04
N ASP A 154 -11.79 12.78 2.45
CA ASP A 154 -11.38 13.95 1.68
C ASP A 154 -10.47 13.64 0.47
N MET A 155 -10.72 12.52 -0.22
CA MET A 155 -9.98 12.16 -1.42
C MET A 155 -10.28 13.15 -2.55
N LYS A 156 -9.24 13.71 -3.15
CA LYS A 156 -9.32 14.68 -4.26
C LYS A 156 -8.48 14.20 -5.43
N LEU A 157 -8.97 14.49 -6.65
CA LEU A 157 -8.23 14.30 -7.89
C LEU A 157 -8.23 15.61 -8.64
N ALA A 158 -7.07 16.11 -9.03
CA ALA A 158 -6.97 17.34 -9.78
C ALA A 158 -5.82 17.27 -10.78
N LYS A 159 -5.98 17.98 -11.89
CA LYS A 159 -4.87 18.26 -12.79
C LYS A 159 -4.02 19.37 -12.19
N VAL A 160 -2.71 19.18 -12.20
CA VAL A 160 -1.75 20.08 -11.57
C VAL A 160 -0.53 20.28 -12.44
N GLU A 161 0.19 21.37 -12.18
CA GLU A 161 1.54 21.56 -12.69
C GLU A 161 2.55 21.43 -11.54
N VAL A 162 3.55 20.56 -11.73
CA VAL A 162 4.62 20.34 -10.74
C VAL A 162 5.58 21.52 -10.82
N SER A 163 5.63 22.35 -9.78
CA SER A 163 6.60 23.45 -9.70
C SER A 163 7.95 22.98 -9.16
N HIS A 164 9.02 23.60 -9.67
CA HIS A 164 10.41 23.34 -9.28
C HIS A 164 10.96 24.33 -8.25
N VAL A 165 10.14 25.26 -7.75
CA VAL A 165 10.61 26.33 -6.87
C VAL A 165 10.74 25.78 -5.45
N GLU A 166 11.99 25.68 -4.97
CA GLU A 166 12.28 25.55 -3.54
C GLU A 166 12.01 26.90 -2.87
N SER A 167 10.75 27.30 -2.76
CA SER A 167 10.39 28.51 -2.03
C SER A 167 10.36 28.16 -0.54
N SER A 168 11.50 28.43 0.11
CA SER A 168 11.56 28.83 1.51
C SER A 168 10.54 29.92 1.78
N ALA A 169 9.67 29.69 2.77
CA ALA A 169 8.72 30.65 3.35
C ALA A 169 7.57 31.14 2.45
N GLU A 170 6.36 30.93 2.99
CA GLU A 170 5.16 31.77 2.88
C GLU A 170 4.70 32.19 1.47
N SER A 171 3.61 31.60 1.00
CA SER A 171 2.79 32.22 -0.04
C SER A 171 1.30 32.10 0.29
N PHE A 172 0.82 33.25 0.76
CA PHE A 172 -0.53 33.74 1.01
C PHE A 172 -1.66 33.09 0.19
N SER A 173 -2.68 32.64 0.93
CA SER A 173 -4.03 32.38 0.46
C SER A 173 -4.73 33.69 0.05
N ARG A 174 -5.44 33.67 -1.09
CA ARG A 174 -6.49 34.67 -1.37
C ARG A 174 -7.90 34.11 -1.38
N TYR A 175 -8.09 32.83 -1.08
CA TYR A 175 -9.36 32.26 -0.65
C TYR A 175 -9.11 31.22 0.43
N GLY A 176 -9.84 31.33 1.53
CA GLY A 176 -9.60 30.57 2.76
C GLY A 176 -9.86 29.07 2.61
N SER A 177 -8.79 28.32 2.46
CA SER A 177 -8.54 27.02 3.08
C SER A 177 -7.03 26.93 3.28
N GLU A 178 -6.57 26.42 4.42
CA GLU A 178 -5.16 26.11 4.67
C GLU A 178 -4.72 24.92 3.79
N ASP A 179 -4.73 25.08 2.48
CA ASP A 179 -4.12 24.10 1.57
C ASP A 179 -2.64 24.46 1.45
N VAL A 180 -1.81 23.72 2.20
CA VAL A 180 -0.36 23.71 2.02
C VAL A 180 -0.07 23.49 0.54
N SER A 181 0.51 24.49 -0.13
CA SER A 181 0.91 24.35 -1.53
C SER A 181 2.05 23.34 -1.64
N TYR A 182 1.74 22.13 -2.09
CA TYR A 182 2.68 21.01 -2.24
C TYR A 182 3.66 21.19 -3.44
N GLY A 183 3.98 22.43 -3.78
CA GLY A 183 4.62 22.80 -5.04
C GLY A 183 3.71 22.52 -6.24
N LEU A 184 2.39 22.58 -6.07
CA LEU A 184 1.40 22.31 -7.10
C LEU A 184 0.62 23.58 -7.39
N VAL A 185 0.55 23.99 -8.65
CA VAL A 185 -0.41 25.00 -9.10
C VAL A 185 -1.64 24.26 -9.59
N PRO A 186 -2.80 24.36 -8.92
CA PRO A 186 -4.03 23.76 -9.40
C PRO A 186 -4.41 24.44 -10.72
N ASP A 187 -4.57 23.66 -11.78
CA ASP A 187 -5.28 24.16 -12.96
C ASP A 187 -6.79 24.11 -12.66
N GLN A 188 -7.56 25.01 -13.26
CA GLN A 188 -8.94 25.31 -12.88
C GLN A 188 -9.82 24.04 -12.80
N GLY A 189 -10.32 23.71 -11.60
CA GLY A 189 -11.32 22.66 -11.34
C GLY A 189 -10.77 21.29 -10.88
N ALA A 190 -11.30 20.75 -9.78
CA ALA A 190 -11.00 19.38 -9.36
C ALA A 190 -11.76 18.36 -10.22
N VAL A 191 -11.06 17.33 -10.71
CA VAL A 191 -11.63 16.22 -11.50
C VAL A 191 -12.55 15.36 -10.64
N LEU A 192 -12.19 15.16 -9.38
CA LEU A 192 -13.01 14.46 -8.38
C LEU A 192 -13.35 15.43 -7.25
N SER A 193 -14.64 15.59 -6.98
CA SER A 193 -15.09 16.29 -5.77
C SER A 193 -14.68 15.50 -4.51
N PRO A 194 -14.33 16.18 -3.40
CA PRO A 194 -13.89 15.51 -2.18
C PRO A 194 -14.81 14.35 -1.78
N THR A 195 -14.30 13.13 -1.89
CA THR A 195 -15.07 11.91 -1.65
C THR A 195 -14.49 11.13 -0.50
N SER A 196 -15.34 10.50 0.31
CA SER A 196 -14.93 9.63 1.40
C SER A 196 -15.52 8.25 1.22
N PHE A 197 -14.74 7.23 1.58
CA PHE A 197 -15.21 5.85 1.62
C PHE A 197 -14.87 5.21 2.96
N THR A 198 -15.71 4.25 3.36
CA THR A 198 -15.52 3.46 4.58
C THR A 198 -15.59 2.00 4.20
N LEU A 199 -14.63 1.21 4.67
CA LEU A 199 -14.59 -0.24 4.55
C LEU A 199 -14.66 -0.82 5.97
N ILE A 200 -15.57 -1.76 6.19
CA ILE A 200 -15.67 -2.56 7.40
C ILE A 200 -15.21 -3.96 7.05
N MET A 201 -14.15 -4.42 7.72
CA MET A 201 -13.60 -5.76 7.57
C MET A 201 -13.79 -6.49 8.89
N LYS A 202 -14.39 -7.68 8.85
CA LYS A 202 -14.47 -8.59 9.98
C LYS A 202 -13.59 -9.78 9.69
N ARG A 203 -12.64 -10.05 10.57
CA ARG A 203 -11.73 -11.20 10.49
C ARG A 203 -12.04 -12.15 11.62
N ASN A 204 -12.29 -13.42 11.30
CA ASN A 204 -12.50 -14.46 12.29
C ASN A 204 -11.14 -14.96 12.79
N LEU A 205 -10.71 -14.53 13.98
CA LEU A 205 -9.45 -14.97 14.59
C LEU A 205 -9.54 -16.41 15.12
N SER A 206 -10.74 -16.99 15.13
CA SER A 206 -11.04 -18.34 15.55
C SER A 206 -11.41 -19.25 14.37
N SER A 207 -11.09 -18.86 13.12
CA SER A 207 -11.47 -19.61 11.91
C SER A 207 -10.97 -21.06 11.86
N GLY A 208 -9.92 -21.37 12.63
CA GLY A 208 -9.43 -22.74 12.81
C GLY A 208 -10.50 -23.72 13.30
N TRP A 209 -11.44 -23.26 14.14
CA TRP A 209 -12.45 -24.11 14.78
C TRP A 209 -13.88 -23.54 14.74
N TYR A 210 -14.06 -22.23 14.60
CA TYR A 210 -15.37 -21.57 14.53
C TYR A 210 -15.72 -21.24 13.07
N ARG A 211 -16.76 -21.90 12.51
CA ARG A 211 -17.10 -21.84 11.07
C ARG A 211 -18.43 -21.15 10.76
N ASP A 212 -19.14 -20.66 11.77
CA ASP A 212 -20.40 -19.92 11.57
C ASP A 212 -20.17 -18.54 10.92
N HIS A 213 -18.94 -18.03 10.98
CA HIS A 213 -18.52 -16.82 10.26
C HIS A 213 -17.34 -17.13 9.33
N PRO A 214 -17.27 -16.50 8.15
CA PRO A 214 -16.13 -16.67 7.26
C PRO A 214 -14.85 -16.10 7.89
N ASP A 215 -13.71 -16.59 7.41
CA ASP A 215 -12.38 -16.11 7.80
C ASP A 215 -12.25 -14.60 7.64
N MET A 216 -12.80 -14.06 6.55
CA MET A 216 -12.90 -12.63 6.26
C MET A 216 -14.26 -12.29 5.66
N ASP A 217 -14.91 -11.27 6.21
CA ASP A 217 -16.09 -10.60 5.66
C ASP A 217 -15.74 -9.12 5.45
N ILE A 218 -16.02 -8.60 4.26
CA ILE A 218 -15.63 -7.25 3.86
C ILE A 218 -16.86 -6.56 3.27
N SER A 219 -17.22 -5.43 3.86
CA SER A 219 -18.31 -4.58 3.39
C SER A 219 -17.83 -3.13 3.28
N GLY A 220 -18.42 -2.36 2.38
CA GLY A 220 -17.98 -1.00 2.12
C GLY A 220 -19.13 -0.05 1.83
N ARG A 221 -18.94 1.23 2.16
CA ARG A 221 -19.83 2.32 1.83
C ARG A 221 -19.05 3.42 1.14
N LEU A 222 -19.50 3.78 -0.05
CA LEU A 222 -18.99 4.89 -0.85
C LEU A 222 -20.15 5.84 -1.11
N LYS A 223 -19.95 7.14 -0.89
CA LYS A 223 -20.93 8.16 -1.32
C LYS A 223 -20.92 8.25 -2.84
N ALA A 224 -21.95 8.88 -3.42
CA ALA A 224 -21.95 9.15 -4.86
C ALA A 224 -20.62 9.82 -5.26
N VAL A 225 -19.95 9.24 -6.25
CA VAL A 225 -18.68 9.73 -6.78
C VAL A 225 -19.01 10.56 -8.00
N GLU A 226 -18.77 11.87 -7.92
CA GLU A 226 -18.98 12.78 -9.04
C GLU A 226 -17.63 13.15 -9.66
N LEU A 227 -17.47 12.77 -10.92
CA LEU A 227 -16.28 13.06 -11.71
C LEU A 227 -16.62 14.12 -12.76
N ASN A 228 -15.90 15.23 -12.72
CA ASN A 228 -16.06 16.36 -13.62
C ASN A 228 -14.83 16.46 -14.51
N PHE A 229 -14.94 15.97 -15.75
CA PHE A 229 -13.82 16.01 -16.71
C PHE A 229 -14.02 17.14 -17.71
N ILE A 230 -13.01 17.99 -17.86
CA ILE A 230 -12.88 18.84 -19.06
C ILE A 230 -11.92 18.21 -20.07
N ALA A 231 -12.01 18.65 -21.33
CA ALA A 231 -11.22 18.08 -22.43
C ALA A 231 -9.71 18.09 -22.17
N THR A 232 -9.21 19.10 -21.45
CA THR A 232 -7.80 19.23 -21.09
C THR A 232 -7.39 18.20 -20.02
N ASP A 233 -8.26 17.86 -19.08
CA ASP A 233 -8.00 16.83 -18.06
C ASP A 233 -7.93 15.44 -18.70
N TYR A 234 -8.91 15.15 -19.56
CA TYR A 234 -8.92 13.90 -20.33
C TYR A 234 -7.65 13.75 -21.16
N SER A 235 -7.20 14.82 -21.83
CA SER A 235 -5.96 14.81 -22.61
C SER A 235 -4.73 14.49 -21.75
N VAL A 236 -4.63 15.08 -20.55
CA VAL A 236 -3.51 14.80 -19.64
C VAL A 236 -3.54 13.35 -19.16
N ILE A 237 -4.71 12.84 -18.74
CA ILE A 237 -4.87 11.45 -18.30
C ILE A 237 -4.49 10.47 -19.42
N MET A 238 -4.96 10.71 -20.64
CA MET A 238 -4.63 9.85 -21.78
C MET A 238 -3.13 9.89 -22.10
N GLN A 239 -2.50 11.07 -22.00
CA GLN A 239 -1.05 11.16 -22.18
C GLN A 239 -0.26 10.44 -21.09
N ILE A 240 -0.72 10.49 -19.82
CA ILE A 240 -0.12 9.70 -18.72
C ILE A 240 -0.19 8.20 -19.04
N LEU A 241 -1.36 7.72 -19.48
CA LEU A 241 -1.55 6.30 -19.82
C LEU A 241 -0.70 5.87 -21.02
N SER A 242 -0.56 6.71 -22.04
CA SER A 242 0.20 6.36 -23.25
C SER A 242 1.71 6.63 -23.16
N LYS A 243 2.16 7.41 -22.16
CA LYS A 243 3.57 7.79 -21.99
C LYS A 243 4.11 7.25 -20.67
N ASN A 244 3.80 7.89 -19.54
CA ASN A 244 4.31 7.49 -18.22
C ASN A 244 4.12 6.00 -17.96
N MET A 245 2.91 5.45 -18.12
CA MET A 245 2.64 4.01 -17.84
C MET A 245 3.39 3.04 -18.77
N THR A 246 3.89 3.51 -19.91
CA THR A 246 4.71 2.73 -20.85
C THR A 246 6.20 3.07 -20.76
N GLU A 247 6.59 4.05 -19.96
CA GLU A 247 7.96 4.51 -19.83
C GLU A 247 8.83 3.43 -19.18
N GLY A 248 10.02 3.19 -19.74
CA GLY A 248 10.96 2.17 -19.25
C GLY A 248 10.62 0.72 -19.64
N GLN A 249 9.54 0.46 -20.38
CA GLN A 249 9.18 -0.92 -20.78
C GLN A 249 10.25 -1.60 -21.65
N ASP A 250 10.99 -0.84 -22.46
CA ASP A 250 12.04 -1.40 -23.32
C ASP A 250 13.39 -1.57 -22.62
N GLU A 251 13.64 -0.85 -21.53
CA GLU A 251 14.93 -0.86 -20.82
C GLU A 251 15.11 -2.08 -19.92
N PHE A 252 14.01 -2.67 -19.44
CA PHE A 252 14.02 -3.79 -18.49
C PHE A 252 13.42 -5.09 -19.05
N LYS A 253 13.29 -5.22 -20.38
CA LYS A 253 12.92 -6.48 -21.03
C LYS A 253 13.94 -7.56 -20.65
N LYS A 254 13.51 -8.56 -19.88
CA LYS A 254 14.31 -9.77 -19.64
C LYS A 254 14.66 -10.37 -21.01
N PRO A 255 15.95 -10.65 -21.32
CA PRO A 255 16.29 -11.33 -22.56
C PRO A 255 15.51 -12.64 -22.59
N ALA A 256 14.75 -12.85 -23.67
CA ALA A 256 14.06 -14.11 -23.88
C ALA A 256 15.09 -15.23 -23.77
N LYS A 257 14.86 -16.19 -22.87
CA LYS A 257 15.65 -17.41 -22.84
C LYS A 257 15.53 -18.04 -24.22
N ILE A 258 16.60 -17.99 -24.99
CA ILE A 258 16.72 -18.77 -26.22
C ILE A 258 16.73 -20.23 -25.75
N GLU A 259 15.56 -20.86 -25.74
CA GLU A 259 15.47 -22.31 -25.67
C GLU A 259 16.24 -22.83 -26.89
N LYS A 260 17.43 -23.39 -26.65
CA LYS A 260 18.11 -24.17 -27.66
C LYS A 260 17.19 -25.36 -27.96
N SER A 261 16.55 -25.30 -29.13
CA SER A 261 15.83 -26.44 -29.71
C SER A 261 16.75 -27.68 -29.68
N PRO A 262 16.25 -28.85 -29.23
CA PRO A 262 17.09 -30.03 -29.07
C PRO A 262 17.65 -30.47 -30.43
N THR A 263 18.98 -30.51 -30.53
CA THR A 263 19.68 -31.05 -31.69
C THR A 263 19.42 -32.56 -31.78
N SER A 264 18.79 -33.00 -32.87
CA SER A 264 18.56 -34.40 -33.19
C SER A 264 19.88 -35.19 -33.22
N PRO A 265 19.95 -36.43 -32.70
CA PRO A 265 21.17 -37.23 -32.79
C PRO A 265 21.43 -37.62 -34.25
N GLN A 266 22.59 -37.22 -34.80
CA GLN A 266 23.10 -37.76 -36.06
C GLN A 266 23.42 -39.25 -35.85
N GLY A 267 22.77 -40.11 -36.64
CA GLY A 267 23.09 -41.52 -36.72
C GLY A 267 24.53 -41.72 -37.22
N ARG A 268 25.28 -42.59 -36.53
CA ARG A 268 26.55 -43.10 -37.02
C ARG A 268 26.28 -44.07 -38.15
N ASP A 269 26.65 -43.69 -39.37
CA ASP A 269 26.86 -44.64 -40.46
C ASP A 269 28.16 -45.40 -40.19
N ASN A 270 28.04 -46.70 -39.90
CA ASN A 270 29.16 -47.64 -39.95
C ASN A 270 29.36 -48.08 -41.41
N LEU A 271 30.54 -47.85 -41.96
CA LEU A 271 31.00 -48.41 -43.22
C LEU A 271 32.39 -49.03 -43.00
N GLY A 272 32.50 -50.31 -43.34
CA GLY A 272 33.73 -50.99 -43.78
C GLY A 272 34.72 -51.39 -42.70
#